data_AF-A0A9D6LDY5-F1
#
_entry.id   AF-A0A9D6LDY5-F1
#
_cell.length_a   1.000
_cell.length_b   1.000
_cell.length_c   1.000
_cell.angle_alpha   90.00
_cell.angle_beta   90.00
_cell.angle_gamma   90.00
#
_symmetry.space_group_name_H-M   'P 1'
#
loop_
_entity.id
_entity.type
_entity.pdbx_description
1 polymer ?
#
loop_
_entity_poly.entity_id
_entity_poly.type
_entity_poly.pdbx_seq_one_letter_code
_entity_poly.pdbx_strand_id
1 'polypeptide(L)'
;MTTTAKRLLLVFLLLLPCAPARAGADKFWVWDLTVMPPAFRQPTFTKVGEAPLAGNEKVSVWVEDGLGAHAPTPEQLGALVPLYARAIDLERGTFGAQPTPPSRDRDFHVLIAAIPPYESHGRKFGFDGFFNAFDQLSEKDAREQGQHSNERNIIYVNALQDVNGDYMRAVVVHELNHLITHGQYDGEKNALDPWVNEMLGESAMQLAGYFTDVKHVQAYRAHPEW
;
A
#
# COMPACT_ATOMS: atom_id res chain seq x y z
N MET A 1 18.58 39.18 -46.11
CA MET A 1 17.98 37.93 -45.64
C MET A 1 18.54 37.63 -44.26
N THR A 2 17.80 37.97 -43.20
CA THR A 2 18.23 37.81 -41.80
C THR A 2 17.03 37.28 -41.03
N THR A 3 17.05 36.00 -40.70
CA THR A 3 16.01 35.31 -39.94
C THR A 3 16.34 35.38 -38.45
N THR A 4 15.49 36.11 -37.71
CA THR A 4 15.55 36.22 -36.25
C THR A 4 14.82 35.04 -35.62
N ALA A 5 15.55 34.14 -34.96
CA ALA A 5 14.96 33.05 -34.19
C ALA A 5 14.45 33.56 -32.84
N LYS A 6 13.13 33.52 -32.63
CA LYS A 6 12.49 33.74 -31.33
C LYS A 6 12.75 32.52 -30.43
N ARG A 7 13.56 32.69 -29.37
CA ARG A 7 13.64 31.72 -28.29
C ARG A 7 12.38 31.82 -27.42
N LEU A 8 11.57 30.78 -27.44
CA LEU A 8 10.45 30.59 -26.53
C LEU A 8 11.04 30.18 -25.16
N LEU A 9 10.94 31.07 -24.18
CA LEU A 9 11.34 30.77 -22.80
C LEU A 9 10.22 29.95 -22.15
N LEU A 10 10.40 28.64 -22.05
CA LEU A 10 9.51 27.75 -21.31
C LEU A 10 9.75 27.99 -19.81
N VAL A 11 8.83 28.71 -19.16
CA VAL A 11 8.86 28.89 -17.71
C VAL A 11 8.37 27.58 -17.09
N PHE A 12 9.29 26.82 -16.50
CA PHE A 12 8.94 25.75 -15.57
C PHE A 12 8.26 26.40 -14.35
N LEU A 13 6.94 26.19 -14.22
CA LEU A 13 6.26 26.40 -12.95
C LEU A 13 6.83 25.36 -11.97
N LEU A 14 7.79 25.78 -11.15
CA LEU A 14 8.16 25.09 -9.93
C LEU A 14 6.92 25.09 -9.03
N LEU A 15 6.23 23.95 -8.96
CA LEU A 15 5.22 23.67 -7.94
C LEU A 15 5.86 23.92 -6.57
N LEU A 16 5.35 24.92 -5.87
CA LEU A 16 5.71 25.22 -4.49
C LEU A 16 5.54 23.97 -3.63
N PRO A 17 6.43 23.71 -2.66
CA PRO A 17 6.19 22.66 -1.67
C PRO A 17 4.89 22.98 -0.93
N CYS A 18 3.90 22.12 -1.08
CA CYS A 18 2.69 22.15 -0.27
C CYS A 18 3.13 22.02 1.19
N ALA A 19 2.94 23.08 2.00
CA ALA A 19 3.18 23.01 3.43
C ALA A 19 2.30 21.88 4.00
N PRO A 20 2.81 21.03 4.92
CA PRO A 20 2.03 19.93 5.46
C PRO A 20 0.79 20.50 6.15
N ALA A 21 -0.39 20.20 5.60
CA ALA A 21 -1.65 20.43 6.28
C ALA A 21 -1.58 19.75 7.65
N ARG A 22 -2.06 20.44 8.70
CA ARG A 22 -2.11 19.90 10.07
C ARG A 22 -2.62 18.45 10.04
N ALA A 23 -1.73 17.54 10.39
CA ALA A 23 -1.98 16.11 10.34
C ALA A 23 -3.17 15.75 11.24
N GLY A 24 -4.17 15.06 10.68
CA GLY A 24 -5.17 14.38 11.49
C GLY A 24 -4.53 13.17 12.17
N ALA A 25 -4.85 12.92 13.44
CA ALA A 25 -4.49 11.70 14.13
C ALA A 25 -5.72 10.78 14.23
N ASP A 26 -5.53 9.48 14.00
CA ASP A 26 -6.58 8.46 14.10
C ASP A 26 -6.00 7.15 14.64
N LYS A 27 -6.85 6.23 15.07
CA LYS A 27 -6.45 4.89 15.51
C LYS A 27 -6.93 3.86 14.51
N PHE A 28 -6.06 2.91 14.18
CA PHE A 28 -6.38 1.82 13.27
C PHE A 28 -6.10 0.49 13.94
N TRP A 29 -6.96 -0.50 13.70
CA TRP A 29 -6.63 -1.88 13.99
C TRP A 29 -5.54 -2.35 13.03
N VAL A 30 -4.52 -3.00 13.57
CA VAL A 30 -3.40 -3.56 12.81
C VAL A 30 -3.12 -4.96 13.37
N TRP A 31 -2.79 -5.91 12.50
CA TRP A 31 -2.29 -7.20 12.97
C TRP A 31 -0.95 -7.04 13.70
N ASP A 32 -0.84 -7.73 14.83
CA ASP A 32 0.43 -7.99 15.50
C ASP A 32 0.98 -9.32 14.98
N LEU A 33 1.89 -9.21 14.00
CA LEU A 33 2.54 -10.34 13.35
C LEU A 33 3.74 -10.89 14.14
N THR A 34 3.97 -10.43 15.37
CA THR A 34 4.97 -11.05 16.25
C THR A 34 4.51 -12.39 16.82
N VAL A 35 3.21 -12.72 16.65
CA VAL A 35 2.58 -13.97 17.08
C VAL A 35 1.72 -14.56 15.96
N MET A 36 1.53 -15.89 15.97
CA MET A 36 0.72 -16.62 14.98
C MET A 36 -0.25 -17.59 15.68
N PRO A 37 -1.56 -17.59 15.36
CA PRO A 37 -2.24 -16.66 14.44
C PRO A 37 -2.10 -15.20 14.90
N PRO A 38 -2.19 -14.22 13.97
CA PRO A 38 -1.98 -12.81 14.31
C PRO A 38 -2.85 -12.34 15.46
N ALA A 39 -2.26 -11.61 16.40
CA ALA A 39 -3.01 -10.84 17.38
C ALA A 39 -3.38 -9.45 16.81
N PHE A 40 -3.98 -8.59 17.63
CA PHE A 40 -4.37 -7.24 17.21
C PHE A 40 -3.80 -6.18 18.12
N ARG A 41 -3.44 -5.06 17.51
CA ARG A 41 -3.03 -3.83 18.19
C ARG A 41 -3.76 -2.64 17.57
N GLN A 42 -3.91 -1.57 18.35
CA GLN A 42 -4.59 -0.36 17.91
C GLN A 42 -3.74 0.89 18.18
N PRO A 43 -2.60 1.05 17.48
CA PRO A 43 -1.74 2.21 17.65
C PRO A 43 -2.41 3.48 17.11
N THR A 44 -1.82 4.62 17.44
CA THR A 44 -2.20 5.92 16.86
C THR A 44 -1.36 6.17 15.62
N PHE A 45 -1.99 6.75 14.61
CA PHE A 45 -1.36 7.12 13.35
C PHE A 45 -1.59 8.60 13.07
N THR A 46 -0.55 9.23 12.51
CA THR A 46 -0.57 10.60 12.03
C THR A 46 -0.68 10.62 10.52
N LYS A 47 -1.69 11.32 9.97
CA LYS A 47 -1.80 11.54 8.51
C LYS A 47 -0.74 12.52 8.04
N VAL A 48 0.18 12.05 7.21
CA VAL A 48 1.34 12.83 6.77
C VAL A 48 1.18 13.42 5.38
N GLY A 49 0.20 12.96 4.61
CA GLY A 49 -0.12 13.56 3.32
C GLY A 49 -1.35 12.93 2.68
N GLU A 50 -1.88 13.65 1.69
CA GLU A 50 -2.96 13.17 0.83
C GLU A 50 -2.77 13.69 -0.59
N ALA A 51 -3.26 12.94 -1.57
CA ALA A 51 -3.30 13.35 -2.96
C ALA A 51 -4.63 12.92 -3.60
N PRO A 52 -5.17 13.73 -4.53
CA PRO A 52 -6.36 13.33 -5.27
C PRO A 52 -6.06 12.12 -6.16
N LEU A 53 -7.05 11.27 -6.33
CA LEU A 53 -7.06 10.19 -7.32
C LEU A 53 -7.88 10.60 -8.54
N ALA A 54 -7.83 9.81 -9.61
CA ALA A 54 -8.72 9.97 -10.75
C ALA A 54 -10.19 9.75 -10.31
N GLY A 55 -10.91 10.86 -10.06
CA GLY A 55 -12.29 10.85 -9.58
C GLY A 55 -12.51 11.85 -8.44
N ASN A 56 -13.41 11.51 -7.51
CA ASN A 56 -13.70 12.30 -6.32
C ASN A 56 -13.11 11.69 -5.03
N GLU A 57 -12.23 10.70 -5.18
CA GLU A 57 -11.56 9.98 -4.08
C GLU A 57 -10.13 10.52 -3.90
N LYS A 58 -9.52 10.23 -2.76
CA LYS A 58 -8.12 10.54 -2.50
C LYS A 58 -7.37 9.35 -1.90
N VAL A 59 -6.05 9.41 -1.98
CA VAL A 59 -5.16 8.58 -1.17
C VAL A 59 -4.66 9.39 0.02
N SER A 60 -4.71 8.81 1.20
CA SER A 60 -4.12 9.34 2.43
C SER A 60 -3.00 8.42 2.91
N VAL A 61 -1.85 8.99 3.21
CA VAL A 61 -0.72 8.26 3.82
C VAL A 61 -0.67 8.59 5.30
N TRP A 62 -0.60 7.54 6.10
CA TRP A 62 -0.55 7.62 7.56
C TRP A 62 0.70 6.90 8.06
N VAL A 63 1.30 7.46 9.10
CA VAL A 63 2.51 6.91 9.71
C VAL A 63 2.21 6.63 11.18
N GLU A 64 2.53 5.42 11.64
CA GLU A 64 2.36 5.03 13.03
C GLU A 64 3.20 5.94 13.94
N ASP A 65 2.61 6.37 15.05
CA ASP A 65 3.30 7.18 16.04
C ASP A 65 4.33 6.33 16.79
N GLY A 66 5.51 6.90 17.05
CA GLY A 66 6.55 6.23 17.85
C GLY A 66 7.51 5.32 17.09
N LEU A 67 7.54 5.37 15.75
CA LEU A 67 8.48 4.59 14.92
C LEU A 67 9.97 4.96 15.09
N GLY A 68 10.28 6.10 15.72
CA GLY A 68 11.66 6.52 15.97
C GLY A 68 12.46 6.67 14.68
N ALA A 69 13.62 5.99 14.60
CA ALA A 69 14.48 6.03 13.41
C ALA A 69 13.88 5.34 12.17
N HIS A 70 12.81 4.56 12.33
CA HIS A 70 12.08 3.91 11.24
C HIS A 70 10.98 4.82 10.65
N ALA A 71 10.74 5.99 11.25
CA ALA A 71 9.77 6.94 10.71
C ALA A 71 10.28 7.51 9.37
N PRO A 72 9.47 7.50 8.29
CA PRO A 72 9.86 8.13 7.05
C PRO A 72 10.06 9.64 7.25
N THR A 73 11.10 10.20 6.63
CA THR A 73 11.38 11.63 6.66
C THR A 73 10.30 12.41 5.89
N PRO A 74 10.09 13.71 6.21
CA PRO A 74 9.16 14.56 5.44
C PRO A 74 9.47 14.61 3.94
N GLU A 75 10.74 14.54 3.55
CA GLU A 75 11.18 14.48 2.16
C GLU A 75 10.73 13.19 1.46
N GLN A 76 10.94 12.03 2.10
CA GLN A 76 10.45 10.75 1.60
C GLN A 76 8.93 10.76 1.46
N LEU A 77 8.21 11.29 2.45
CA LEU A 77 6.74 11.36 2.44
C LEU A 77 6.21 12.27 1.32
N GLY A 78 6.85 13.41 1.08
CA GLY A 78 6.50 14.32 -0.03
C GLY A 78 6.64 13.67 -1.41
N ALA A 79 7.58 12.72 -1.57
CA ALA A 79 7.74 11.96 -2.79
C ALA A 79 6.76 10.77 -2.91
N LEU A 80 6.47 10.10 -1.79
CA LEU A 80 5.65 8.88 -1.76
C LEU A 80 4.18 9.14 -2.08
N VAL A 81 3.58 10.20 -1.54
CA VAL A 81 2.14 10.45 -1.68
C VAL A 81 1.71 10.57 -3.16
N PRO A 82 2.37 11.37 -4.02
CA PRO A 82 2.03 11.42 -5.44
C PRO A 82 2.36 10.13 -6.20
N LEU A 83 3.36 9.37 -5.75
CA LEU A 83 3.70 8.07 -6.35
C LEU A 83 2.57 7.06 -6.11
N TYR A 84 2.07 6.97 -4.88
CA TYR A 84 0.94 6.10 -4.55
C TYR A 84 -0.32 6.49 -5.30
N ALA A 85 -0.62 7.79 -5.43
CA ALA A 85 -1.76 8.23 -6.22
C ALA A 85 -1.70 7.72 -7.67
N ARG A 86 -0.53 7.85 -8.33
CA ARG A 86 -0.33 7.34 -9.69
C ARG A 86 -0.43 5.82 -9.79
N ALA A 87 0.15 5.11 -8.83
CA ALA A 87 0.06 3.66 -8.77
C ALA A 87 -1.41 3.20 -8.63
N ILE A 88 -2.17 3.85 -7.75
CA ILE A 88 -3.60 3.57 -7.56
C ILE A 88 -4.40 3.81 -8.83
N ASP A 89 -4.18 4.92 -9.52
CA ASP A 89 -4.89 5.21 -10.77
C ASP A 89 -4.52 4.20 -11.88
N LEU A 90 -3.25 3.78 -11.96
CA LEU A 90 -2.79 2.76 -12.90
C LEU A 90 -3.42 1.39 -12.64
N GLU A 91 -3.37 0.93 -11.39
CA GLU A 91 -3.97 -0.33 -10.95
C GLU A 91 -5.47 -0.35 -11.26
N ARG A 92 -6.19 0.72 -10.91
CA ARG A 92 -7.63 0.82 -11.15
C ARG A 92 -8.00 0.81 -12.63
N GLY A 93 -7.19 1.47 -13.46
CA GLY A 93 -7.39 1.49 -14.91
C GLY A 93 -7.16 0.13 -15.58
N THR A 94 -6.40 -0.76 -14.92
CA THR A 94 -5.96 -2.04 -15.51
C THR A 94 -6.70 -3.24 -14.92
N PHE A 95 -6.73 -3.34 -13.59
CA PHE A 95 -7.33 -4.46 -12.87
C PHE A 95 -8.76 -4.18 -12.41
N GLY A 96 -9.21 -2.91 -12.48
CA GLY A 96 -10.59 -2.51 -12.25
C GLY A 96 -10.82 -1.78 -10.93
N ALA A 97 -12.09 -1.54 -10.59
CA ALA A 97 -12.41 -0.69 -9.45
C ALA A 97 -12.14 -1.38 -8.11
N GLN A 98 -11.72 -0.57 -7.13
CA GLN A 98 -11.71 -0.97 -5.73
C GLN A 98 -13.12 -1.26 -5.18
N PRO A 99 -13.24 -2.13 -4.16
CA PRO A 99 -14.47 -2.32 -3.41
C PRO A 99 -14.97 -1.03 -2.78
N THR A 100 -16.26 -1.03 -2.45
CA THR A 100 -16.86 -0.02 -1.57
C THR A 100 -16.93 -0.62 -0.17
N PRO A 101 -16.15 -0.11 0.80
CA PRO A 101 -16.16 -0.66 2.14
C PRO A 101 -17.46 -0.27 2.87
N PRO A 102 -17.77 -0.88 4.03
CA PRO A 102 -19.00 -0.62 4.77
C PRO A 102 -19.20 0.83 5.20
N SER A 103 -18.12 1.56 5.48
CA SER A 103 -18.15 3.00 5.77
C SER A 103 -18.65 3.84 4.58
N ARG A 104 -18.64 3.27 3.37
CA ARG A 104 -18.90 3.91 2.07
C ARG A 104 -17.88 4.98 1.69
N ASP A 105 -16.87 5.21 2.52
CA ASP A 105 -15.72 6.03 2.17
C ASP A 105 -14.83 5.21 1.23
N ARG A 106 -14.65 5.72 0.01
CA ARG A 106 -13.82 5.08 -1.01
C ARG A 106 -12.43 5.70 -1.09
N ASP A 107 -12.05 6.54 -0.13
CA ASP A 107 -10.68 6.98 -0.01
C ASP A 107 -9.76 5.78 0.29
N PHE A 108 -8.55 5.85 -0.28
CA PHE A 108 -7.50 4.87 -0.04
C PHE A 108 -6.63 5.31 1.14
N HIS A 109 -6.26 4.35 1.99
CA HIS A 109 -5.38 4.58 3.12
C HIS A 109 -4.16 3.68 3.03
N VAL A 110 -2.98 4.30 2.99
CA VAL A 110 -1.70 3.59 3.14
C VAL A 110 -1.23 3.79 4.57
N LEU A 111 -1.19 2.73 5.36
CA LEU A 111 -0.71 2.75 6.74
C LEU A 111 0.74 2.26 6.79
N ILE A 112 1.68 3.17 7.08
CA ILE A 112 3.08 2.83 7.34
C ILE A 112 3.22 2.50 8.82
N ALA A 113 3.40 1.22 9.13
CA ALA A 113 3.33 0.66 10.48
C ALA A 113 4.57 -0.16 10.82
N ALA A 114 4.88 -0.31 12.10
CA ALA A 114 5.89 -1.28 12.53
C ALA A 114 5.34 -2.69 12.34
N ILE A 115 5.97 -3.49 11.48
CA ILE A 115 5.60 -4.89 11.26
C ILE A 115 6.83 -5.77 11.54
N PRO A 116 7.12 -6.04 12.83
CA PRO A 116 8.26 -6.88 13.19
C PRO A 116 8.04 -8.34 12.76
N PRO A 117 9.12 -9.10 12.53
CA PRO A 117 9.00 -10.49 12.10
C PRO A 117 8.42 -11.38 13.20
N TYR A 118 7.69 -12.42 12.78
CA TYR A 118 7.35 -13.55 13.63
C TYR A 118 8.58 -14.42 13.87
N GLU A 119 8.82 -14.87 15.11
CA GLU A 119 9.89 -15.81 15.42
C GLU A 119 9.34 -17.18 15.86
N SER A 120 9.80 -18.24 15.20
CA SER A 120 9.43 -19.63 15.51
C SER A 120 10.61 -20.55 15.34
N HIS A 121 10.92 -21.35 16.37
CA HIS A 121 12.03 -22.31 16.37
C HIS A 121 13.38 -21.68 15.94
N GLY A 122 13.63 -20.43 16.37
CA GLY A 122 14.84 -19.68 16.04
C GLY A 122 14.91 -19.16 14.60
N ARG A 123 13.83 -19.27 13.82
CA ARG A 123 13.69 -18.69 12.48
C ARG A 123 12.78 -17.47 12.53
N LYS A 124 13.16 -16.43 11.78
CA LYS A 124 12.41 -15.18 11.64
C LYS A 124 11.69 -15.16 10.31
N PHE A 125 10.41 -14.83 10.34
CA PHE A 125 9.53 -14.68 9.18
C PHE A 125 9.10 -13.22 9.09
N GLY A 126 9.70 -12.49 8.15
CA GLY A 126 9.40 -11.07 7.92
C GLY A 126 8.17 -10.90 7.03
N PHE A 127 7.57 -9.72 7.13
CA PHE A 127 6.47 -9.26 6.30
C PHE A 127 6.80 -7.86 5.80
N ASP A 128 6.69 -7.62 4.50
CA ASP A 128 7.03 -6.32 3.90
C ASP A 128 5.80 -5.40 3.86
N GLY A 129 4.62 -5.97 3.68
CA GLY A 129 3.34 -5.32 3.74
C GLY A 129 2.23 -6.36 3.81
N PHE A 130 0.98 -5.92 3.89
CA PHE A 130 -0.16 -6.80 3.69
C PHE A 130 -1.42 -6.00 3.36
N PHE A 131 -2.34 -6.65 2.65
CA PHE A 131 -3.75 -6.33 2.62
C PHE A 131 -4.51 -7.20 3.64
N ASN A 132 -5.40 -6.58 4.41
CA ASN A 132 -6.29 -7.29 5.33
C ASN A 132 -7.73 -7.25 4.83
N ALA A 133 -8.24 -8.38 4.35
CA ALA A 133 -9.62 -8.51 3.86
C ALA A 133 -10.68 -8.14 4.92
N PHE A 134 -10.38 -8.30 6.21
CA PHE A 134 -11.34 -7.96 7.26
C PHE A 134 -11.63 -6.47 7.35
N ASP A 135 -10.74 -5.60 6.86
CA ASP A 135 -11.00 -4.15 6.76
C ASP A 135 -12.13 -3.80 5.77
N GLN A 136 -12.56 -4.76 4.96
CA GLN A 136 -13.70 -4.65 4.04
C GLN A 136 -15.02 -5.14 4.65
N LEU A 137 -15.00 -5.64 5.89
CA LEU A 137 -16.20 -6.06 6.62
C LEU A 137 -16.62 -4.99 7.62
N SER A 138 -17.87 -5.04 8.10
CA SER A 138 -18.24 -4.22 9.26
C SER A 138 -17.48 -4.72 10.49
N GLU A 139 -17.20 -3.87 11.48
CA GLU A 139 -16.55 -4.29 12.74
C GLU A 139 -17.37 -5.38 13.43
N LYS A 140 -18.70 -5.35 13.27
CA LYS A 140 -19.58 -6.40 13.78
C LYS A 140 -19.27 -7.76 13.10
N ASP A 141 -19.26 -7.80 11.77
CA ASP A 141 -19.06 -9.04 11.00
C ASP A 141 -17.61 -9.56 11.13
N ALA A 142 -16.64 -8.67 11.26
CA ALA A 142 -15.24 -9.02 11.54
C ALA A 142 -15.11 -9.68 12.92
N ARG A 143 -15.76 -9.14 13.95
CA ARG A 143 -15.74 -9.72 15.31
C ARG A 143 -16.39 -11.08 15.39
N GLU A 144 -17.43 -11.33 14.60
CA GLU A 144 -18.06 -12.66 14.51
C GLU A 144 -17.06 -13.73 14.03
N GLN A 145 -15.97 -13.31 13.35
CA GLN A 145 -14.87 -14.16 12.89
C GLN A 145 -13.62 -14.07 13.78
N GLY A 146 -13.71 -13.41 14.95
CA GLY A 146 -12.57 -13.18 15.84
C GLY A 146 -11.54 -12.19 15.29
N GLN A 147 -11.96 -11.30 14.39
CA GLN A 147 -11.13 -10.29 13.73
C GLN A 147 -11.58 -8.88 14.10
N HIS A 148 -10.84 -7.88 13.61
CA HIS A 148 -11.17 -6.47 13.68
C HIS A 148 -11.15 -5.83 12.29
N SER A 149 -11.96 -4.80 12.11
CA SER A 149 -12.07 -4.05 10.86
C SER A 149 -11.88 -2.56 11.09
N ASN A 150 -11.21 -1.91 10.13
CA ASN A 150 -11.20 -0.46 10.00
C ASN A 150 -12.32 0.07 9.08
N GLU A 151 -13.11 -0.81 8.46
CA GLU A 151 -14.19 -0.51 7.51
C GLU A 151 -13.76 0.43 6.37
N ARG A 152 -12.54 0.27 5.85
CA ARG A 152 -11.89 1.19 4.90
C ARG A 152 -11.01 0.44 3.92
N ASN A 153 -10.67 1.09 2.80
CA ASN A 153 -9.71 0.58 1.82
C ASN A 153 -8.28 0.84 2.30
N ILE A 154 -7.69 -0.15 2.97
CA ILE A 154 -6.39 -0.05 3.62
C ILE A 154 -5.38 -1.04 3.05
N ILE A 155 -4.14 -0.57 2.86
CA ILE A 155 -2.95 -1.41 2.73
C ILE A 155 -1.94 -1.03 3.83
N TYR A 156 -1.20 -2.03 4.31
CA TYR A 156 -0.21 -1.87 5.37
C TYR A 156 1.20 -2.04 4.81
N VAL A 157 2.11 -1.15 5.20
CA VAL A 157 3.50 -1.11 4.72
C VAL A 157 4.44 -1.16 5.92
N ASN A 158 5.45 -2.02 5.86
CA ASN A 158 6.39 -2.20 6.95
C ASN A 158 7.40 -1.03 7.02
N ALA A 159 7.28 -0.22 8.07
CA ALA A 159 8.20 0.86 8.38
C ALA A 159 9.63 0.39 8.72
N LEU A 160 9.81 -0.89 9.06
CA LEU A 160 11.13 -1.46 9.35
C LEU A 160 11.96 -1.71 8.08
N GLN A 161 11.34 -1.59 6.90
CA GLN A 161 11.99 -1.63 5.59
C GLN A 161 12.24 -0.21 5.06
N ASP A 162 13.03 -0.09 3.98
CA ASP A 162 13.14 1.17 3.23
C ASP A 162 11.86 1.41 2.44
N VAL A 163 10.88 2.08 3.07
CA VAL A 163 9.57 2.40 2.46
C VAL A 163 9.67 3.24 1.18
N ASN A 164 10.81 3.89 0.93
CA ASN A 164 11.04 4.67 -0.28
C ASN A 164 11.82 3.90 -1.36
N GLY A 165 12.32 2.71 -1.03
CA GLY A 165 13.00 1.84 -1.97
C GLY A 165 12.03 1.27 -3.01
N ASP A 166 12.53 1.01 -4.21
CA ASP A 166 11.72 0.48 -5.32
C ASP A 166 11.04 -0.84 -4.96
N TYR A 167 11.66 -1.66 -4.10
CA TYR A 167 11.05 -2.88 -3.57
C TYR A 167 9.77 -2.60 -2.78
N MET A 168 9.82 -1.70 -1.79
CA MET A 168 8.64 -1.40 -0.97
C MET A 168 7.54 -0.69 -1.75
N ARG A 169 7.90 0.08 -2.77
CA ARG A 169 6.93 0.64 -3.71
C ARG A 169 6.26 -0.44 -4.55
N ALA A 170 7.00 -1.49 -4.92
CA ALA A 170 6.44 -2.66 -5.60
C ALA A 170 5.47 -3.41 -4.67
N VAL A 171 5.85 -3.65 -3.41
CA VAL A 171 4.97 -4.26 -2.40
C VAL A 171 3.66 -3.49 -2.26
N VAL A 172 3.69 -2.16 -2.21
CA VAL A 172 2.46 -1.34 -2.19
C VAL A 172 1.53 -1.63 -3.38
N VAL A 173 2.10 -1.78 -4.58
CA VAL A 173 1.33 -2.11 -5.79
C VAL A 173 0.77 -3.54 -5.72
N HIS A 174 1.56 -4.49 -5.21
CA HIS A 174 1.14 -5.87 -4.98
C HIS A 174 -0.06 -5.96 -4.03
N GLU A 175 0.04 -5.35 -2.84
CA GLU A 175 -1.03 -5.36 -1.84
C GLU A 175 -2.29 -4.61 -2.30
N LEU A 176 -2.09 -3.55 -3.10
CA LEU A 176 -3.21 -2.84 -3.71
C LEU A 176 -3.96 -3.73 -4.71
N ASN A 177 -3.25 -4.57 -5.47
CA ASN A 177 -3.86 -5.52 -6.37
C ASN A 177 -4.76 -6.51 -5.60
N HIS A 178 -4.27 -7.05 -4.47
CA HIS A 178 -5.08 -7.92 -3.60
C HIS A 178 -6.36 -7.24 -3.11
N LEU A 179 -6.32 -5.96 -2.77
CA LEU A 179 -7.52 -5.22 -2.39
C LEU A 179 -8.52 -5.13 -3.55
N ILE A 180 -8.06 -4.83 -4.76
CA ILE A 180 -8.91 -4.71 -5.95
C ILE A 180 -9.51 -6.06 -6.32
N THR A 181 -8.70 -7.11 -6.39
CA THR A 181 -9.17 -8.46 -6.73
C THR A 181 -10.12 -9.00 -5.66
N HIS A 182 -9.85 -8.76 -4.37
CA HIS A 182 -10.77 -9.12 -3.29
C HIS A 182 -12.16 -8.49 -3.47
N GLY A 183 -12.24 -7.24 -3.95
CA GLY A 183 -13.51 -6.57 -4.23
C GLY A 183 -14.27 -7.10 -5.45
N GLN A 184 -13.60 -7.80 -6.36
CA GLN A 184 -14.19 -8.28 -7.62
C GLN A 184 -14.55 -9.76 -7.59
N TYR A 185 -13.81 -10.54 -6.81
CA TYR A 185 -13.93 -11.98 -6.71
C TYR A 185 -14.52 -12.30 -5.33
N ASP A 186 -15.82 -12.59 -5.29
CA ASP A 186 -16.47 -12.97 -4.04
C ASP A 186 -15.95 -14.35 -3.56
N GLY A 187 -15.63 -14.48 -2.27
CA GLY A 187 -15.03 -15.70 -1.73
C GLY A 187 -15.94 -16.94 -1.78
N GLU A 188 -17.23 -16.78 -2.08
CA GLU A 188 -18.22 -17.88 -2.04
C GLU A 188 -18.72 -18.35 -3.41
N LYS A 189 -18.73 -17.50 -4.45
CA LYS A 189 -19.34 -17.81 -5.76
C LYS A 189 -18.37 -17.63 -6.93
N ASN A 190 -17.33 -16.82 -6.78
CA ASN A 190 -16.36 -16.50 -7.81
C ASN A 190 -14.99 -16.21 -7.19
N ALA A 191 -14.53 -17.11 -6.31
CA ALA A 191 -13.25 -16.97 -5.65
C ALA A 191 -12.12 -17.08 -6.69
N LEU A 192 -11.19 -16.13 -6.63
CA LEU A 192 -9.96 -16.23 -7.40
C LEU A 192 -9.05 -17.25 -6.71
N ASP A 193 -8.53 -18.21 -7.45
CA ASP A 193 -7.56 -19.16 -6.92
C ASP A 193 -6.37 -18.39 -6.30
N PRO A 194 -5.90 -18.75 -5.09
CA PRO A 194 -4.86 -18.00 -4.40
C PRO A 194 -3.60 -17.76 -5.24
N TRP A 195 -3.15 -18.77 -5.98
CA TRP A 195 -1.97 -18.64 -6.85
C TRP A 195 -2.19 -17.63 -8.00
N VAL A 196 -3.42 -17.51 -8.51
CA VAL A 196 -3.77 -16.51 -9.53
C VAL A 196 -3.77 -15.12 -8.91
N ASN A 197 -4.30 -14.99 -7.68
CA ASN A 197 -4.28 -13.73 -6.95
C ASN A 197 -2.86 -13.22 -6.71
N GLU A 198 -1.93 -14.09 -6.29
CA GLU A 198 -0.51 -13.75 -6.15
C GLU A 198 0.13 -13.40 -7.50
N MET A 199 -0.14 -14.18 -8.55
CA MET A 199 0.38 -13.91 -9.90
C MET A 199 -0.08 -12.53 -10.41
N LEU A 200 -1.31 -12.11 -10.11
CA LEU A 200 -1.79 -10.77 -10.47
C LEU A 200 -1.09 -9.67 -9.66
N GLY A 201 -0.83 -9.87 -8.37
CA GLY A 201 -0.02 -8.95 -7.56
C GLY A 201 1.39 -8.76 -8.11
N GLU A 202 2.06 -9.86 -8.48
CA GLU A 202 3.38 -9.82 -9.10
C GLU A 202 3.36 -9.16 -10.50
N SER A 203 2.28 -9.38 -11.24
CA SER A 203 2.07 -8.74 -12.56
C SER A 203 1.83 -7.24 -12.41
N ALA A 204 1.12 -6.83 -11.36
CA ALA A 204 0.87 -5.43 -11.01
C ALA A 204 2.18 -4.69 -10.73
N MET A 205 3.11 -5.31 -9.98
CA MET A 205 4.46 -4.77 -9.76
C MET A 205 5.18 -4.49 -11.08
N GLN A 206 5.17 -5.45 -12.02
CA GLN A 206 5.81 -5.29 -13.33
C GLN A 206 5.15 -4.20 -14.19
N LEU A 207 3.81 -4.14 -14.17
CA LEU A 207 3.05 -3.12 -14.88
C LEU A 207 3.39 -1.71 -14.38
N ALA A 208 3.58 -1.55 -13.07
CA ALA A 208 4.02 -0.31 -12.45
C ALA A 208 5.52 0.01 -12.66
N GLY A 209 6.25 -0.86 -13.37
CA GLY A 209 7.66 -0.69 -13.71
C GLY A 209 8.64 -1.17 -12.65
N TYR A 210 8.19 -1.94 -11.67
CA TYR A 210 9.04 -2.51 -10.62
C TYR A 210 9.44 -3.95 -10.96
N PHE A 211 10.71 -4.13 -11.30
CA PHE A 211 11.30 -5.44 -11.64
C PHE A 211 12.10 -6.00 -10.45
N THR A 212 11.47 -6.09 -9.29
CA THR A 212 12.17 -6.27 -8.01
C THR A 212 12.41 -7.72 -7.62
N ASP A 213 11.64 -8.64 -8.21
CA ASP A 213 11.66 -10.07 -7.86
C ASP A 213 12.61 -10.91 -8.70
N VAL A 214 13.50 -10.25 -9.44
CA VAL A 214 14.56 -10.88 -10.24
C VAL A 214 15.41 -11.82 -9.38
N LYS A 215 15.65 -11.49 -8.11
CA LYS A 215 16.41 -12.36 -7.19
C LYS A 215 15.66 -13.66 -6.87
N HIS A 216 14.35 -13.60 -6.61
CA HIS A 216 13.55 -14.81 -6.38
C HIS A 216 13.48 -15.67 -7.65
N VAL A 217 13.29 -15.05 -8.81
CA VAL A 217 13.33 -15.76 -10.11
C VAL A 217 14.70 -16.40 -10.34
N GLN A 218 15.79 -15.71 -10.02
CA GLN A 218 17.14 -16.27 -10.12
C GLN A 218 17.37 -17.43 -9.15
N ALA A 219 16.88 -17.33 -7.91
CA ALA A 219 16.96 -18.40 -6.92
C ALA A 219 16.18 -19.64 -7.37
N TYR A 220 14.94 -19.47 -7.83
CA TYR A 220 14.13 -20.56 -8.39
C TYR A 220 14.79 -21.18 -9.63
N ARG A 221 15.35 -20.37 -10.53
CA ARG A 221 16.10 -20.88 -11.69
C ARG A 221 17.34 -21.68 -11.30
N ALA A 222 18.00 -21.32 -10.21
CA ALA A 222 19.15 -22.03 -9.69
C ALA A 222 18.76 -23.32 -8.95
N HIS A 223 17.55 -23.36 -8.38
CA HIS A 223 17.02 -24.46 -7.56
C HIS A 223 15.54 -24.76 -7.90
N PRO A 224 15.24 -25.26 -9.11
CA PRO A 224 13.85 -25.50 -9.54
C PRO A 224 13.18 -26.69 -8.82
N GLU A 225 13.96 -27.46 -8.05
CA GLU A 225 13.51 -28.59 -7.24
C GLU A 225 12.88 -28.21 -5.90
N TRP A 226 12.80 -26.91 -5.59
CA TRP A 226 12.14 -26.37 -4.39
C TRP A 226 10.66 -26.10 -4.63
#